data_AF-K9WQT0-F1
#
_entry.id   AF-K9WQT0-F1
#
_cell.length_a   1.000
_cell.length_b   1.000
_cell.length_c   1.000
_cell.angle_alpha   90.00
_cell.angle_beta   90.00
_cell.angle_gamma   90.00
#
_symmetry.space_group_name_H-M   'P 1'
#
loop_
_entity.id
_entity.type
_entity.pdbx_description
1 polymer ?
#
loop_
_entity_poly.entity_id
_entity_poly.type
_entity_poly.pdbx_seq_one_letter_code
_entity_poly.pdbx_strand_id
1 'polypeptide(L)' 'MARREYMLRVRLNDNEKARLQKEANRRGVSMSEVIKDYIKRLPKVQYGSVDGESLEPPCVLRYPIN' A
#
# COMPACT_ATOMS: atom_id res chain seq x y z
N MET A 1 -0.83 18.55 -14.84
CA MET A 1 -1.48 18.06 -13.60
C MET A 1 -0.56 17.00 -12.98
N ALA A 2 0.18 17.33 -11.92
CA ALA A 2 1.08 16.36 -11.28
C ALA A 2 0.26 15.35 -10.47
N ARG A 3 0.35 14.06 -10.84
CA ARG A 3 -0.28 12.97 -10.09
C ARG A 3 0.43 12.88 -8.73
N ARG A 4 -0.31 13.01 -7.63
CA ARG A 4 0.24 12.77 -6.30
C ARG A 4 0.54 11.28 -6.18
N GLU A 5 1.81 10.94 -5.96
CA GLU A 5 2.25 9.56 -5.73
C GLU A 5 2.46 9.35 -4.23
N TYR A 6 1.90 8.27 -3.69
CA TYR A 6 2.09 7.87 -2.30
C TYR A 6 3.10 6.71 -2.23
N MET A 7 4.06 6.80 -1.31
CA MET A 7 5.08 5.78 -1.09
C MET A 7 4.70 4.91 0.11
N LEU A 8 4.73 3.59 -0.07
CA LEU A 8 4.47 2.60 0.98
C LEU A 8 5.79 1.89 1.34
N ARG A 9 6.19 1.96 2.62
CA ARG A 9 7.36 1.25 3.16
C ARG A 9 6.89 0.28 4.25
N VAL A 10 7.06 -1.02 4.01
CA VAL A 10 6.62 -2.10 4.93
C VAL A 10 7.83 -2.89 5.39
N ARG A 11 7.86 -3.28 6.67
CA ARG A 11 8.84 -4.24 7.19
C ARG A 11 8.26 -5.64 7.04
N LEU A 12 9.02 -6.53 6.42
CA LEU A 12 8.64 -7.92 6.20
C LEU A 12 9.71 -8.81 6.85
N ASN A 13 9.26 -9.94 7.40
CA ASN A 13 10.14 -11.01 7.82
C ASN A 13 10.66 -11.78 6.59
N ASP A 14 11.75 -12.53 6.74
CA ASP A 14 12.38 -13.24 5.62
C ASP A 14 11.43 -14.21 4.92
N ASN A 15 10.60 -14.92 5.69
CA ASN A 15 9.58 -15.84 5.16
C ASN A 15 8.53 -15.12 4.30
N GLU A 16 8.09 -13.93 4.71
CA GLU A 16 7.09 -13.14 4.00
C GLU A 16 7.69 -12.57 2.71
N LYS A 17 8.91 -12.06 2.78
CA LYS A 17 9.66 -11.58 1.62
C LYS A 17 9.88 -12.70 0.60
N ALA A 18 10.26 -13.91 1.05
CA ALA A 18 10.45 -15.07 0.17
C ALA A 18 9.15 -15.49 -0.52
N ARG A 19 8.02 -15.52 0.21
CA ARG A 19 6.70 -15.79 -0.38
C ARG A 19 6.32 -14.75 -1.43
N LEU A 20 6.53 -13.47 -1.13
CA LEU A 20 6.25 -12.38 -2.06
C LEU A 20 7.12 -12.46 -3.32
N GLN A 21 8.41 -12.79 -3.17
CA GLN A 21 9.33 -12.97 -4.29
C GLN A 21 8.90 -14.14 -5.18
N LYS A 22 8.50 -15.26 -4.57
CA LYS A 22 8.04 -16.44 -5.30
C LYS A 22 6.78 -16.14 -6.12
N GLU A 23 5.82 -15.41 -5.55
CA GLU A 23 4.62 -14.97 -6.26
C GLU A 23 4.94 -14.00 -7.41
N ALA A 24 5.85 -13.05 -7.17
CA ALA A 24 6.31 -12.11 -8.19
C ALA A 24 6.95 -12.84 -9.38
N ASN A 25 7.87 -13.77 -9.10
CA ASN A 25 8.53 -14.59 -10.11
C ASN A 25 7.54 -15.48 -10.88
N ARG A 26 6.58 -16.11 -10.18
CA ARG A 26 5.56 -16.97 -10.79
C ARG A 26 4.70 -16.21 -11.81
N ARG A 27 4.40 -14.95 -11.54
CA ARG A 27 3.55 -14.10 -12.38
C ARG A 27 4.35 -13.27 -13.39
N GLY A 28 5.69 -13.28 -13.31
CA GLY A 28 6.55 -12.46 -14.16
C GLY A 28 6.43 -10.96 -13.90
N VAL A 29 6.04 -10.55 -12.68
CA VAL A 29 5.83 -9.13 -12.31
C VAL A 29 6.73 -8.73 -11.15
N SER A 30 6.84 -7.43 -10.87
CA SER A 30 7.57 -6.94 -9.70
C SER A 30 6.82 -7.25 -8.40
N MET A 31 7.54 -7.34 -7.27
CA MET A 31 6.92 -7.50 -5.95
C MET A 31 5.91 -6.38 -5.63
N SER A 32 6.21 -5.15 -6.06
CA SER A 32 5.31 -4.00 -5.89
C SER A 32 4.02 -4.14 -6.69
N GLU A 33 4.06 -4.73 -7.89
CA GLU A 33 2.87 -5.05 -8.68
C GLU A 33 2.00 -6.10 -7.98
N VAL A 34 2.61 -7.10 -7.34
CA VAL A 34 1.87 -8.10 -6.53
C VAL A 34 1.09 -7.42 -5.40
N ILE A 35 1.72 -6.49 -4.68
CA ILE A 35 1.07 -5.73 -3.60
C ILE A 35 -0.05 -4.86 -4.18
N LYS A 36 0.18 -4.16 -5.30
CA LYS A 36 -0.85 -3.35 -5.96
C LYS A 36 -2.03 -4.20 -6.43
N ASP A 37 -1.78 -5.39 -6.98
CA ASP A 37 -2.84 -6.33 -7.37
C ASP A 37 -3.66 -6.77 -6.17
N TYR A 38 -3.01 -7.04 -5.04
CA TYR A 38 -3.70 -7.36 -3.80
C TYR A 38 -4.58 -6.22 -3.31
N ILE A 39 -4.07 -4.97 -3.35
CA ILE A 39 -4.84 -3.78 -2.97
C ILE A 39 -6.07 -3.60 -3.87
N LYS A 40 -5.97 -3.90 -5.17
CA LYS A 40 -7.13 -3.81 -6.10
C LYS A 40 -8.26 -4.79 -5.76
N ARG A 41 -7.97 -5.86 -5.01
CA ARG A 41 -8.98 -6.85 -4.56
C ARG A 41 -9.67 -6.43 -3.27
N LEU A 42 -9.15 -5.42 -2.56
CA LEU A 42 -9.78 -4.91 -1.35
C LEU A 42 -11.09 -4.19 -1.70
N PRO A 43 -12.08 -4.17 -0.78
CA PRO A 43 -13.33 -3.45 -1.00
C PRO A 43 -13.02 -1.99 -1.35
N LYS A 44 -13.73 -1.46 -2.35
CA LYS A 44 -13.59 -0.06 -2.73
C LYS A 44 -14.04 0.80 -1.55
N VAL A 45 -13.13 1.61 -1.02
CA VAL A 45 -13.49 2.65 -0.06
C VAL A 45 -14.35 3.66 -0.83
N GLN A 46 -15.65 3.71 -0.52
CA GLN A 46 -16.44 4.89 -0.88
C GLN A 46 -15.94 6.01 0.03
N TYR A 47 -15.16 6.95 -0.53
CA TYR A 47 -14.88 8.21 0.14
C TYR A 47 -16.20 9.01 0.19
N GLY A 48 -17.04 8.64 1.14
CA GLY A 48 -18.41 9.11 1.28
C GLY A 48 -19.19 8.14 2.17
N SER A 49 -19.20 8.45 3.48
CA SER A 49 -20.17 7.94 4.46
C SER A 49 -20.02 6.47 4.89
N VAL A 50 -19.20 6.20 5.91
CA VAL A 50 -19.44 5.09 6.84
C VAL A 50 -18.93 5.47 8.22
N ASP A 51 -19.90 5.66 9.12
CA ASP A 51 -19.86 5.51 10.57
C ASP A 51 -18.79 6.28 11.37
N GLY A 52 -19.03 7.58 11.56
CA GLY A 52 -18.71 8.30 12.81
C GLY A 52 -17.24 8.47 13.21
N GLU A 53 -16.29 7.86 12.51
CA GLU A 53 -14.87 8.05 12.74
C GLU A 53 -14.33 8.90 11.59
N SER A 54 -14.09 10.18 11.89
CA SER A 54 -13.36 11.09 11.02
C SER A 54 -12.01 10.49 10.70
N LEU A 55 -11.91 9.78 9.56
CA LEU A 55 -10.63 9.48 8.95
C LEU A 55 -10.08 10.79 8.40
N GLU A 56 -9.46 11.56 9.29
CA GLU A 56 -8.53 12.61 8.93
C GLU A 56 -7.61 12.03 7.83
N PRO A 57 -7.39 12.74 6.71
CA PRO A 57 -6.42 12.30 5.71
C PRO A 57 -5.13 11.96 6.45
N PRO A 58 -4.48 10.81 6.20
CA PRO A 58 -3.38 10.32 7.04
C PRO A 58 -2.43 11.48 7.25
N CYS A 59 -2.36 11.95 8.51
CA CYS A 59 -1.54 13.07 8.90
C CYS A 59 -0.20 12.85 8.25
N VAL A 60 0.17 13.76 7.34
CA VAL A 60 1.51 13.81 6.77
C VAL A 60 2.41 13.81 7.99
N LEU A 61 3.03 12.66 8.27
CA LEU A 61 4.07 12.54 9.28
C LEU A 61 5.14 13.50 8.78
N ARG A 62 5.07 14.74 9.28
CA ARG A 62 6.16 15.69 9.26
C ARG A 62 7.25 15.01 10.07
N TYR A 63 8.06 14.21 9.40
CA TYR A 63 9.36 13.87 9.95
C TYR A 63 10.11 15.20 10.08
N PRO A 64 10.46 15.64 11.30
CA PRO A 64 11.35 16.77 11.43
C PRO A 64 12.68 16.37 10.79
N ILE A 65 13.04 17.08 9.73
CA ILE A 65 14.38 17.05 9.16
C ILE A 65 15.23 17.79 10.19
N ASN A 66 16.14 17.08 10.86
CA ASN A 66 17.21 17.66 11.66
C ASN A 66 18.54 17.30 11.00
#